data_AF-A0A392R7J4-F1
#
_entry.id   AF-A0A392R7J4-F1
#
_cell.length_a   1.000
_cell.length_b   1.000
_cell.length_c   1.000
_cell.angle_alpha   90.00
_cell.angle_beta   90.00
_cell.angle_gamma   90.00
#
_symmetry.space_group_name_H-M   'P 1'
#
loop_
_entity.id
_entity.type
_entity.pdbx_description
1 polymer ?
#
loop_
_entity_poly.entity_id
_entity_poly.type
_entity_poly.pdbx_seq_one_letter_code
_entity_poly.pdbx_strand_id
1 'polypeptide(L)'
;RYYSLYGHVDTMAREIHKGAASIEGVEATLWRVPEMLSDRILEKMKAPPKPDDIAEIKPEQLVEADAFIFGFPSRFGVMPSQLLAFFDSTNELWASQALAGKPAGIFWSTGFYGGGQEL
;
A
#
# COMPACT_ATOMS: atom_id res chain seq x y z
N ARG A 1 -2.81 1.77 -3.84
CA ARG A 1 -1.39 1.73 -3.39
C ARG A 1 -1.27 0.68 -2.31
N TYR A 2 -0.19 -0.11 -2.25
CA TYR A 2 -0.08 -1.16 -1.25
C TYR A 2 1.36 -1.57 -0.93
N TYR A 3 1.56 -2.15 0.26
CA TYR A 3 2.75 -2.90 0.61
C TYR A 3 2.40 -4.40 0.71
N SER A 4 3.23 -5.27 0.14
CA SER A 4 3.06 -6.73 0.23
C SER A 4 4.43 -7.39 0.41
N LEU A 5 4.58 -8.20 1.45
CA LEU A 5 5.79 -8.99 1.65
C LEU A 5 5.68 -10.38 1.01
N TYR A 6 4.56 -11.07 1.21
CA TYR A 6 4.36 -12.46 0.78
C TYR A 6 3.35 -12.62 -0.37
N GLY A 7 2.94 -11.53 -1.02
CA GLY A 7 2.05 -11.57 -2.20
C GLY A 7 0.55 -11.48 -1.89
N HIS A 8 0.07 -11.84 -0.70
CA HIS A 8 -1.38 -11.81 -0.40
C HIS A 8 -2.04 -10.45 -0.62
N VAL A 9 -1.38 -9.37 -0.18
CA VAL A 9 -1.89 -8.01 -0.38
C VAL A 9 -1.82 -7.58 -1.83
N ASP A 10 -0.83 -8.07 -2.59
CA ASP A 10 -0.75 -7.83 -4.04
C ASP A 10 -1.96 -8.43 -4.76
N THR A 11 -2.30 -9.68 -4.44
CA THR A 11 -3.49 -10.35 -4.98
C THR A 11 -4.76 -9.55 -4.69
N MET A 12 -4.96 -9.13 -3.43
CA MET A 12 -6.11 -8.30 -3.07
C MET A 12 -6.10 -6.94 -3.79
N ALA A 13 -4.93 -6.31 -3.91
CA ALA A 13 -4.79 -5.02 -4.57
C ALA A 13 -5.14 -5.08 -6.06
N ARG A 14 -4.81 -6.19 -6.74
CA ARG A 14 -5.18 -6.45 -8.14
C ARG A 14 -6.69 -6.63 -8.31
N GLU A 15 -7.35 -7.35 -7.41
CA GLU A 15 -8.82 -7.50 -7.47
C GLU A 15 -9.54 -6.18 -7.17
N ILE A 16 -9.06 -5.40 -6.20
CA ILE A 16 -9.57 -4.05 -5.92
C ILE A 16 -9.36 -3.13 -7.13
N HIS A 17 -8.18 -3.18 -7.75
CA HIS A 17 -7.87 -2.43 -8.97
C HIS A 17 -8.83 -2.78 -10.10
N LYS A 18 -9.04 -4.08 -10.35
CA LYS A 18 -10.00 -4.58 -11.36
C LYS A 18 -11.42 -4.10 -11.08
N GLY A 19 -11.87 -4.15 -9.82
CA GLY A 19 -13.18 -3.65 -9.43
C GLY A 19 -13.33 -2.15 -9.66
N ALA A 20 -12.36 -1.35 -9.22
CA ALA A 20 -12.36 0.10 -9.42
C ALA A 20 -12.33 0.48 -10.91
N ALA A 21 -11.47 -0.18 -11.70
CA ALA A 21 -11.33 0.03 -13.14
C ALA A 21 -12.56 -0.38 -13.96
N SER A 22 -13.48 -1.16 -13.38
CA SER A 22 -14.73 -1.56 -14.06
C SER A 22 -15.81 -0.46 -14.05
N ILE A 23 -15.61 0.60 -13.27
CA ILE A 23 -16.58 1.70 -13.14
C ILE A 23 -16.31 2.75 -14.22
N GLU A 24 -17.35 3.12 -14.97
CA GLU A 24 -17.25 4.14 -16.01
C GLU A 24 -16.79 5.48 -15.41
N GLY A 25 -15.80 6.11 -16.06
CA GLY A 25 -15.22 7.38 -15.61
C GLY A 25 -14.19 7.26 -14.47
N VAL A 26 -13.87 6.05 -13.99
CA VAL A 26 -12.85 5.83 -12.97
C VAL A 26 -11.53 5.38 -13.60
N GLU A 27 -10.48 6.20 -13.45
CA GLU A 27 -9.11 5.78 -13.75
C GLU A 27 -8.46 5.21 -12.49
N ALA A 28 -8.11 3.92 -12.53
CA ALA A 28 -7.48 3.23 -11.43
C ALA A 28 -6.03 2.84 -11.77
N THR A 29 -5.10 3.27 -10.93
CA THR A 29 -3.66 2.95 -11.08
C THR A 29 -3.15 2.23 -9.85
N LEU A 30 -2.37 1.18 -10.07
CA LEU A 30 -1.78 0.37 -9.01
C LEU A 30 -0.33 0.80 -8.76
N TRP A 31 0.04 0.93 -7.49
CA TRP A 31 1.38 1.32 -7.08
C TRP A 31 1.83 0.54 -5.84
N ARG A 32 3.12 0.19 -5.80
CA ARG A 32 3.78 -0.44 -4.66
C ARG A 32 4.43 0.61 -3.75
N VAL A 33 4.34 0.40 -2.45
CA VAL A 33 5.16 1.13 -1.48
C VAL A 33 6.58 0.55 -1.50
N PRO A 34 7.63 1.39 -1.51
CA PRO A 34 9.02 0.95 -1.53
C PRO A 34 9.35 -0.03 -0.39
N GLU A 35 10.22 -1.00 -0.69
CA GLU A 35 10.76 -1.91 0.32
C GLU A 35 11.91 -1.24 1.10
N MET A 36 11.98 -1.52 2.41
CA MET A 36 13.05 -0.99 3.28
C MET A 36 14.03 -2.07 3.74
N LEU A 37 13.64 -3.34 3.63
CA LEU A 37 14.49 -4.46 4.00
C LEU A 37 15.54 -4.70 2.93
N SER A 38 16.77 -4.99 3.35
CA SER A 38 17.82 -5.40 2.42
C SER A 38 17.53 -6.79 1.83
N ASP A 39 18.09 -7.06 0.65
CA ASP A 39 17.97 -8.35 -0.04
C ASP A 39 18.35 -9.53 0.87
N ARG A 40 19.40 -9.35 1.68
CA ARG A 40 19.82 -10.35 2.68
C ARG A 40 18.73 -10.68 3.70
N ILE A 41 17.95 -9.69 4.14
CA ILE A 41 16.85 -9.91 5.08
C ILE A 41 15.67 -10.56 4.35
N LEU A 42 15.34 -10.09 3.16
CA LEU A 42 14.26 -10.65 2.33
C LEU A 42 14.50 -12.14 2.02
N GLU A 43 15.74 -12.49 1.67
CA GLU A 43 16.17 -13.87 1.43
C GLU A 43 15.99 -14.74 2.68
N LYS A 44 16.44 -14.26 3.86
CA LYS A 44 16.25 -14.96 5.13
C LYS A 44 14.78 -15.17 5.49
N MET A 45 13.93 -14.21 5.14
CA MET A 45 12.48 -14.29 5.34
C MET A 45 11.79 -15.18 4.30
N LYS A 46 12.52 -15.67 3.29
CA LYS A 46 11.97 -16.39 2.14
C LYS A 46 10.85 -15.60 1.45
N ALA A 47 11.02 -14.27 1.38
CA ALA A 47 10.08 -13.42 0.70
C ALA A 47 10.12 -13.72 -0.81
N PRO A 48 8.97 -13.89 -1.48
CA PRO A 48 8.95 -14.02 -2.93
C PRO A 48 9.47 -12.74 -3.60
N PRO A 49 9.97 -12.84 -4.86
CA PRO A 49 10.33 -11.66 -5.62
C PRO A 49 9.12 -10.74 -5.78
N LYS A 50 9.37 -9.43 -5.78
CA LYS A 50 8.32 -8.42 -6.00
C LYS A 50 7.91 -8.43 -7.48
N PRO A 51 6.63 -8.17 -7.79
CA PRO A 51 6.19 -8.03 -9.18
C PRO A 51 6.90 -6.85 -9.87
N ASP A 52 7.30 -7.05 -11.12
CA ASP A 52 8.00 -6.08 -11.97
C ASP A 52 7.04 -5.23 -12.82
N ASP A 53 5.77 -5.63 -12.94
CA ASP A 53 4.72 -4.93 -13.69
C ASP A 53 4.10 -3.73 -12.95
N ILE A 54 4.41 -3.57 -11.65
CA ILE A 54 3.86 -2.49 -10.82
C ILE A 54 5.01 -1.64 -10.27
N ALA A 55 4.98 -0.36 -10.62
CA ALA A 55 5.96 0.62 -10.19
C ALA A 55 5.82 1.00 -8.70
N GLU A 56 6.91 1.49 -8.13
CA GLU A 56 6.93 2.03 -6.77
C GLU A 56 6.48 3.50 -6.76
N ILE A 57 5.67 3.86 -5.77
CA ILE A 57 5.19 5.24 -5.60
C ILE A 57 6.19 6.07 -4.79
N LYS A 58 6.39 7.31 -5.23
CA LYS A 58 7.03 8.37 -4.44
C LYS A 58 5.98 9.22 -3.71
N PRO A 59 6.28 9.77 -2.53
CA PRO A 59 5.33 10.55 -1.74
C PRO A 59 4.65 11.66 -2.55
N GLU A 60 5.39 12.38 -3.38
CA GLU A 60 4.90 13.54 -4.13
C GLU A 60 3.82 13.15 -5.14
N GLN A 61 3.84 11.91 -5.64
CA GLN A 61 2.85 11.39 -6.60
C GLN A 61 1.47 11.15 -5.96
N LEU A 62 1.34 11.26 -4.64
CA LEU A 62 0.03 11.22 -3.99
C LEU A 62 -0.86 12.37 -4.44
N VAL A 63 -0.30 13.51 -4.85
CA VAL A 63 -1.09 14.65 -5.31
C VAL A 63 -1.82 14.40 -6.63
N GLU A 64 -1.36 13.42 -7.42
CA GLU A 64 -1.90 13.10 -8.75
C GLU A 64 -3.27 12.41 -8.70
N ALA A 65 -3.65 11.81 -7.57
CA ALA A 65 -4.90 11.06 -7.46
C ALA A 65 -5.96 11.82 -6.66
N ASP A 66 -7.22 11.68 -7.05
CA ASP A 66 -8.35 12.27 -6.33
C ASP A 66 -8.78 11.44 -5.10
N ALA A 67 -8.49 10.14 -5.11
CA ALA A 67 -8.83 9.20 -4.06
C ALA A 67 -7.75 8.14 -3.87
N PHE A 68 -7.73 7.54 -2.67
CA PHE A 68 -6.75 6.52 -2.32
C PHE A 68 -7.41 5.24 -1.80
N ILE A 69 -6.74 4.12 -2.06
CA ILE A 69 -6.94 2.88 -1.33
C ILE A 69 -5.56 2.37 -0.94
N PHE A 70 -5.34 2.17 0.36
CA PHE A 70 -4.07 1.69 0.93
C PHE A 70 -4.18 0.24 1.42
N GLY A 71 -3.31 -0.62 0.90
CA GLY A 71 -3.25 -2.04 1.23
C GLY A 71 -2.00 -2.41 2.02
N PHE A 72 -2.10 -3.21 3.08
CA PHE A 72 -0.91 -3.70 3.79
C PHE A 72 -1.15 -5.00 4.58
N PRO A 73 -0.12 -5.78 4.93
CA PRO A 73 -0.25 -6.84 5.91
C PRO A 73 -0.26 -6.26 7.33
N SER A 74 -1.05 -6.84 8.23
CA SER A 74 -1.00 -6.48 9.64
C SER A 74 0.35 -6.84 10.26
N ARG A 75 0.88 -5.93 11.08
CA ARG A 75 1.99 -6.15 12.01
C ARG A 75 1.51 -5.78 13.40
N PHE A 76 1.12 -6.78 14.20
CA PHE A 76 0.57 -6.57 15.54
C PHE A 76 -0.66 -5.64 15.57
N GLY A 77 -1.54 -5.75 14.58
CA GLY A 77 -2.75 -4.91 14.48
C GLY A 77 -2.51 -3.50 13.96
N VAL A 78 -1.30 -3.19 13.50
CA VAL A 78 -0.99 -1.90 12.89
C VAL A 78 -0.35 -2.08 11.51
N MET A 79 -0.14 -0.97 10.81
CA MET A 79 0.56 -0.93 9.54
C MET A 79 2.03 -1.36 9.69
N PRO A 80 2.64 -1.95 8.64
CA PRO A 80 4.05 -2.29 8.65
C PRO A 80 4.93 -1.03 8.59
N SER A 81 6.16 -1.13 9.08
CA SER A 81 7.12 -0.03 9.10
C SER A 81 7.39 0.57 7.72
N GLN A 82 7.31 -0.22 6.64
CA GLN A 82 7.43 0.26 5.27
C GLN A 82 6.35 1.27 4.89
N LEU A 83 5.10 1.00 5.29
CA LEU A 83 4.00 1.93 5.01
C LEU A 83 4.08 3.15 5.92
N LEU A 84 4.46 2.97 7.18
CA LEU A 84 4.67 4.09 8.11
C LEU A 84 5.77 5.03 7.60
N ALA A 85 6.92 4.50 7.18
CA ALA A 85 8.02 5.30 6.65
C ALA A 85 7.62 6.05 5.36
N PHE A 86 6.80 5.44 4.51
CA PHE A 86 6.22 6.12 3.36
C PHE A 86 5.35 7.32 3.78
N PHE A 87 4.48 7.16 4.78
CA PHE A 87 3.71 8.29 5.31
C PHE A 87 4.57 9.34 6.02
N ASP A 88 5.60 8.94 6.76
CA ASP A 88 6.53 9.88 7.41
C ASP A 88 7.27 10.75 6.37
N SER A 89 7.48 10.23 5.16
CA SER A 89 8.05 10.99 4.04
C SER A 89 7.07 11.96 3.34
N THR A 90 5.84 12.10 3.84
CA THR A 90 4.83 13.03 3.30
C THR A 90 4.77 14.38 4.03
N ASN A 91 5.78 14.72 4.84
CA ASN A 91 5.78 15.93 5.67
C ASN A 91 5.49 17.24 4.90
N GLU A 92 6.04 17.40 3.70
CA GLU A 92 5.80 18.58 2.86
C GLU A 92 4.34 18.67 2.39
N LEU A 93 3.77 17.53 1.97
CA LEU A 93 2.36 17.44 1.56
C LEU A 93 1.40 17.69 2.72
N TRP A 94 1.77 17.23 3.92
CA TRP A 94 1.03 17.50 5.14
C TRP A 94 1.06 18.99 5.49
N ALA A 95 2.24 19.61 5.45
CA ALA A 95 2.42 21.03 5.75
C ALA A 95 1.62 21.93 4.81
N SER A 96 1.50 21.56 3.53
CA SER A 96 0.70 22.31 2.54
C SER A 96 -0.77 21.87 2.46
N GLN A 97 -1.19 20.89 3.26
CA GLN A 97 -2.52 20.26 3.17
C GLN A 97 -2.87 19.74 1.77
N ALA A 98 -1.88 19.32 0.97
CA ALA A 98 -2.09 18.94 -0.44
C ALA A 98 -3.01 17.72 -0.64
N LEU A 99 -3.19 16.91 0.41
CA LEU A 99 -4.04 15.72 0.39
C LEU A 99 -5.38 15.94 1.11
N ALA A 100 -5.65 17.14 1.63
CA ALA A 100 -6.87 17.43 2.36
C ALA A 100 -8.11 17.29 1.46
N GLY A 101 -9.17 16.69 2.00
CA GLY A 101 -10.44 16.46 1.29
C GLY A 101 -10.45 15.25 0.34
N LYS A 102 -9.30 14.62 0.08
CA LYS A 102 -9.23 13.42 -0.77
C LYS A 102 -9.67 12.18 0.01
N PRO A 103 -10.72 11.44 -0.42
CA PRO A 103 -11.16 10.24 0.27
C PRO A 103 -10.10 9.14 0.23
N ALA A 104 -10.03 8.35 1.31
CA ALA A 104 -9.12 7.22 1.43
C ALA A 104 -9.83 5.99 2.02
N GLY A 105 -9.59 4.84 1.41
CA GLY A 105 -9.94 3.52 1.94
C GLY A 105 -8.71 2.74 2.36
N ILE A 106 -8.91 1.72 3.19
CA ILE A 106 -7.86 0.82 3.66
C ILE A 106 -8.32 -0.63 3.56
N PHE A 107 -7.39 -1.52 3.25
CA PHE A 107 -7.58 -2.97 3.31
C PHE A 107 -6.31 -3.63 3.83
N TRP A 108 -6.44 -4.75 4.53
CA TRP A 108 -5.26 -5.46 5.02
C TRP A 108 -5.45 -6.96 5.15
N SER A 109 -4.33 -7.69 5.13
CA SER A 109 -4.29 -9.14 5.38
C SER A 109 -3.78 -9.43 6.78
N THR A 110 -4.36 -10.39 7.48
CA THR A 110 -3.81 -10.95 8.73
C THR A 110 -3.34 -12.38 8.53
N GLY A 111 -2.45 -12.85 9.42
CA GLY A 111 -1.97 -14.24 9.38
C GLY A 111 -2.99 -15.25 9.88
N PHE A 112 -3.96 -14.81 10.67
CA PHE A 112 -5.03 -15.63 11.25
C PHE A 112 -6.22 -14.74 11.66
N TYR A 113 -7.36 -15.36 11.92
CA TYR A 113 -8.56 -14.68 12.44
C TYR A 113 -8.28 -14.05 13.81
N GLY A 114 -8.64 -12.78 14.00
CA GLY A 114 -8.30 -12.03 15.22
C GLY A 114 -6.82 -11.64 15.33
N GLY A 115 -6.08 -11.69 14.22
CA GLY A 115 -4.68 -11.26 14.15
C GLY A 115 -4.50 -9.76 13.93
N GLY A 116 -5.41 -8.92 14.44
CA GLY A 116 -5.39 -7.47 14.24
C GLY A 116 -6.27 -6.96 13.11
N GLN A 117 -7.43 -7.57 12.86
CA GLN A 117 -8.50 -6.94 12.03
C GLN A 117 -9.48 -6.14 12.89
N GLU A 118 -9.52 -6.44 14.18
CA GLU A 118 -10.36 -5.84 15.20
C GLU A 118 -9.85 -4.50 15.73
N LEU A 119 -8.62 -4.13 15.35
CA LEU A 119 -7.96 -2.86 15.66
C LEU A 119 -8.00 -1.95 14.44
#